data_AF-A0A6L6WW21-F1
#
_entry.id   AF-A0A6L6WW21-F1
#
_cell.length_a   1.000
_cell.length_b   1.000
_cell.length_c   1.000
_cell.angle_alpha   90.00
_cell.angle_beta   90.00
_cell.angle_gamma   90.00
#
_symmetry.space_group_name_H-M   'P 1'
#
loop_
_entity.id
_entity.type
_entity.pdbx_description
1 polymer ?
#
loop_
_entity_poly.entity_id
_entity_poly.type
_entity_poly.pdbx_seq_one_letter_code
_entity_poly.pdbx_strand_id
1 'polypeptide(L)' 'MSATTAELNAAATRVYATYMDHLGACTPCQQMDHCPKGTRLRLSWKRVQGAAIRARLNRRGGAPCGT' A
#
# COMPACT_ATOMS: atom_id res chain seq x y z
N MET A 1 12.66 -5.81 -14.75
CA MET A 1 12.98 -4.63 -13.92
C MET A 1 12.17 -4.71 -12.64
N SER A 2 12.82 -4.61 -11.47
CA SER A 2 12.10 -4.53 -10.19
C SER A 2 11.63 -3.10 -9.98
N ALA A 3 10.37 -2.91 -9.57
CA ALA A 3 9.84 -1.58 -9.26
C ALA A 3 10.67 -0.91 -8.17
N THR A 4 11.06 0.34 -8.42
CA THR A 4 11.77 1.19 -7.48
C THR A 4 10.88 1.51 -6.28
N THR A 5 11.50 1.86 -5.16
CA THR A 5 10.77 2.32 -3.96
C THR A 5 9.84 3.51 -4.26
N ALA A 6 10.23 4.40 -5.18
CA ALA A 6 9.43 5.54 -5.57
C ALA A 6 8.16 5.12 -6.32
N GLU A 7 8.28 4.18 -7.26
CA GLU A 7 7.14 3.61 -7.99
C GLU A 7 6.19 2.86 -7.06
N LEU A 8 6.74 2.10 -6.11
CA LEU A 8 5.95 1.38 -5.10
C LEU A 8 5.22 2.34 -4.16
N ASN A 9 5.87 3.44 -3.73
CA ASN A 9 5.19 4.48 -2.94
C ASN A 9 4.08 5.16 -3.76
N ALA A 10 4.33 5.52 -5.02
CA ALA A 10 3.34 6.14 -5.88
C ALA A 10 2.13 5.22 -6.17
N ALA A 11 2.37 3.92 -6.30
CA ALA A 11 1.32 2.92 -6.39
C ALA A 11 0.54 2.78 -5.08
N ALA A 12 1.22 2.76 -3.92
CA ALA A 12 0.57 2.71 -2.61
C ALA A 12 -0.32 3.93 -2.38
N THR A 13 0.15 5.14 -2.73
CA THR A 13 -0.63 6.38 -2.63
C THR A 13 -1.88 6.34 -3.51
N ARG A 14 -1.76 5.86 -4.76
CA ARG A 14 -2.92 5.73 -5.67
C ARG A 14 -3.96 4.75 -5.12
N VAL A 15 -3.55 3.56 -4.68
CA VAL A 15 -4.47 2.57 -4.13
C VAL A 15 -5.11 3.06 -2.83
N TYR A 16 -4.37 3.79 -2.00
CA TYR A 16 -4.89 4.42 -0.79
C TYR A 16 -5.95 5.49 -1.10
N ALA A 17 -5.69 6.36 -2.08
CA ALA A 17 -6.66 7.37 -2.51
C ALA A 17 -7.96 6.73 -3.01
N THR A 18 -7.87 5.68 -3.84
CA THR A 18 -9.05 4.90 -4.29
C THR A 18 -9.77 4.21 -3.15
N TYR A 19 -9.06 3.73 -2.14
CA TYR A 19 -9.67 3.16 -0.94
C TYR A 19 -10.46 4.22 -0.15
N MET A 20 -9.88 5.40 0.07
CA MET A 20 -10.53 6.50 0.79
C MET A 20 -11.76 7.03 0.05
N ASP A 21 -11.66 7.20 -1.27
CA ASP A 21 -12.79 7.58 -2.13
C ASP A 21 -13.93 6.57 -2.03
N HIS A 22 -13.60 5.27 -2.10
CA HIS A 22 -14.58 4.21 -1.95
C HIS A 22 -15.25 4.19 -0.57
N LEU A 23 -14.53 4.48 0.51
CA LEU A 23 -15.12 4.62 1.85
C LEU A 23 -16.10 5.80 1.94
N GLY A 24 -15.78 6.92 1.29
CA GLY A 24 -16.65 8.09 1.25
C GLY A 24 -17.94 7.86 0.46
N ALA A 25 -17.88 7.06 -0.61
CA ALA A 25 -19.01 6.84 -1.52
C ALA A 25 -19.85 5.58 -1.21
N CYS A 26 -19.35 4.65 -0.40
CA CYS A 26 -20.01 3.36 -0.19
C CYS A 26 -20.76 3.32 1.15
N THR A 27 -22.08 3.50 1.11
CA THR A 27 -22.96 3.40 2.29
C THR A 27 -22.80 2.06 3.04
N PRO A 28 -22.64 0.89 2.36
CA PRO A 28 -22.27 -0.35 3.03
C PRO A 28 -20.96 -0.23 3.82
N CYS A 29 -19.87 0.32 3.25
CA CYS A 29 -18.61 0.53 3.99
C CYS A 29 -18.77 1.43 5.22
N GLN A 30 -19.75 2.35 5.22
CA GLN A 30 -20.02 3.27 6.32
C GLN A 30 -20.86 2.63 7.44
N GLN A 31 -21.74 1.69 7.09
CA GLN A 31 -22.73 1.13 8.03
C GLN A 31 -22.44 -0.32 8.45
N MET A 32 -21.77 -1.08 7.59
CA MET A 32 -21.38 -2.46 7.83
C MET A 32 -19.92 -2.57 7.43
N ASP A 33 -19.02 -2.77 8.40
CA ASP A 33 -17.55 -2.93 8.24
C ASP A 33 -17.07 -3.91 7.14
N HIS A 34 -17.97 -4.52 6.38
CA HIS A 34 -17.71 -5.56 5.40
C HIS A 34 -18.21 -5.21 3.99
N CYS A 35 -17.50 -4.31 3.30
CA CYS A 35 -17.60 -4.20 1.85
C CYS A 35 -16.51 -5.04 1.17
N PRO A 36 -16.86 -6.01 0.30
CA PRO A 36 -15.87 -6.82 -0.42
C PRO A 36 -14.90 -6.00 -1.27
N LYS A 37 -15.38 -4.89 -1.86
CA LYS A 37 -14.56 -3.98 -2.68
C LYS A 37 -13.58 -3.18 -1.81
N GLY A 38 -14.04 -2.63 -0.69
CA GLY A 38 -13.18 -1.97 0.31
C GLY A 38 -12.11 -2.90 0.86
N THR A 39 -12.47 -4.14 1.18
CA THR A 39 -11.52 -5.17 1.64
C THR A 39 -10.45 -5.47 0.58
N ARG A 40 -10.82 -5.63 -0.69
CA ARG A 40 -9.86 -5.84 -1.79
C ARG A 40 -8.91 -4.65 -1.96
N LEU A 41 -9.41 -3.42 -1.87
CA LEU A 41 -8.60 -2.21 -1.96
C LEU A 41 -7.62 -2.10 -0.78
N ARG A 42 -8.09 -2.34 0.45
CA ARG A 42 -7.25 -2.36 1.66
C ARG A 42 -6.14 -3.41 1.58
N LEU A 43 -6.45 -4.62 1.12
CA LEU A 43 -5.46 -5.69 0.93
C LEU A 43 -4.42 -5.33 -0.14
N SER A 44 -4.87 -4.71 -1.23
CA SER A 44 -3.99 -4.26 -2.32
C SER A 44 -3.04 -3.17 -1.82
N TRP A 45 -3.54 -2.20 -1.06
CA TRP A 45 -2.71 -1.16 -0.44
C TRP A 45 -1.64 -1.76 0.48
N LYS A 46 -2.03 -2.67 1.39
CA LYS A 46 -1.09 -3.36 2.31
C LYS A 46 0.01 -4.13 1.56
N ARG A 47 -0.31 -4.80 0.45
CA ARG A 47 0.68 -5.52 -0.37
C ARG A 47 1.72 -4.58 -0.97
N VAL A 48 1.27 -3.47 -1.57
CA VAL A 48 2.16 -2.48 -2.19
C VAL A 48 3.00 -1.75 -1.14
N GLN A 49 2.40 -1.39 0.00
CA GLN A 49 3.11 -0.78 1.13
C GLN A 49 4.18 -1.73 1.69
N GLY A 50 3.86 -3.01 1.87
CA GLY A 50 4.83 -4.02 2.31
C GLY A 50 5.98 -4.20 1.31
N ALA A 51 5.71 -4.15 0.01
CA ALA A 51 6.75 -4.15 -1.03
C ALA A 51 7.63 -2.90 -0.95
N ALA A 52 7.04 -1.71 -0.76
CA ALA A 52 7.78 -0.47 -0.59
C ALA A 52 8.69 -0.50 0.65
N ILE A 53 8.20 -1.03 1.79
CA ILE A 53 8.98 -1.20 3.02
C ILE A 53 10.15 -2.17 2.80
N ARG A 54 9.91 -3.34 2.19
CA ARG A 54 10.99 -4.29 1.86
C ARG A 54 12.02 -3.68 0.91
N ALA A 55 11.58 -2.93 -0.09
CA ALA A 55 12.49 -2.22 -0.99
C ALA A 55 13.34 -1.17 -0.25
N ARG A 56 12.76 -0.46 0.74
CA ARG A 56 13.51 0.48 1.62
C ARG A 56 14.51 -0.27 2.50
N LEU A 57 14.12 -1.40 3.09
CA LEU A 57 14.98 -2.21 3.95
C LEU A 57 16.13 -2.83 3.17
N ASN A 58 15.88 -3.39 1.98
CA ASN A 58 16.94 -3.89 1.10
C ASN A 58 17.89 -2.78 0.65
N ARG A 59 17.40 -1.54 0.47
CA ARG A 59 18.25 -0.38 0.19
C ARG A 59 19.11 0.03 1.40
N ARG A 60 18.62 -0.18 2.63
CA ARG A 60 19.36 0.12 3.88
C ARG A 60 20.27 -1.03 4.35
N GLY A 61 19.95 -2.28 4.03
CA GLY A 61 20.72 -3.47 4.37
C GLY A 61 21.98 -3.68 3.51
N GLY A 62 22.24 -2.79 2.55
CA GLY A 62 23.49 -2.72 1.79
C GLY A 62 24.55 -1.78 2.39
N ALA A 63 24.31 -1.21 3.57
CA ALA A 63 25.39 -0.69 4.40
C ALA A 63 25.77 -1.81 5.38
N PRO A 64 26.87 -2.55 5.16
CA PRO A 64 27.47 -3.25 6.28
C PRO A 64 27.70 -2.20 7.37
N CYS A 65 27.15 -2.44 8.55
CA CYS A 65 27.67 -1.82 9.76
C CYS A 65 29.21 -1.89 9.68
N GLY A 66 29.84 -0.72 9.67
CA GLY A 66 31.24 -0.57 9.28
C GLY A 66 32.22 -1.28 10.20
N THR A 67 33.40 -1.54 9.62
CA THR A 67 34.74 -1.76 10.20
C THR A 67 34.87 -2.68 11.41
#